data_AF-A0A6N9VAU2-F1
#
_entry.id   AF-A0A6N9VAU2-F1
#
_cell.length_a   1.000
_cell.length_b   1.000
_cell.length_c   1.000
_cell.angle_alpha   90.00
_cell.angle_beta   90.00
_cell.angle_gamma   90.00
#
_symmetry.space_group_name_H-M   'P 1'
#
loop_
_entity.id
_entity.type
_entity.pdbx_description
1 polymer ?
#
loop_
_entity_poly.entity_id
_entity_poly.type
_entity_poly.pdbx_seq_one_letter_code
_entity_poly.pdbx_strand_id
1 'polypeptide(L)' 'GPSGCGKSTLARVAALLHRPDAGRVVIDGEPARGYRHRAPREQRTAFGVVFQQPRQSADPRLRLADLIAEPLR' A
#
# COMPACT_ATOMS: atom_id res chain seq x y z
N GLY A 1 -16.63 2.17 8.54
CA GLY A 1 -17.07 0.87 9.11
C GLY A 1 -16.50 0.67 10.51
N PRO A 2 -17.16 -0.14 11.36
CA PRO A 2 -16.75 -0.40 12.75
C PRO A 2 -15.32 -0.92 12.89
N SER A 3 -14.72 -0.79 14.08
CA SER A 3 -13.45 -1.49 14.36
C SER A 3 -13.63 -3.00 14.13
N GLY A 4 -12.61 -3.65 13.56
CA GLY A 4 -12.67 -5.09 13.27
C GLY A 4 -13.40 -5.50 11.97
N CYS A 5 -14.11 -4.60 11.28
CA CYS A 5 -14.87 -4.96 10.06
C CYS A 5 -14.01 -5.24 8.81
N GLY A 6 -12.68 -5.42 8.96
CA GLY A 6 -11.80 -5.81 7.85
C GLY A 6 -11.20 -4.68 7.01
N LYS A 7 -11.46 -3.40 7.30
CA LYS A 7 -10.91 -2.26 6.51
C LYS A 7 -9.40 -2.32 6.33
N SER A 8 -8.66 -2.55 7.42
CA SER A 8 -7.19 -2.62 7.37
C SER A 8 -6.70 -3.85 6.62
N THR A 9 -7.45 -4.96 6.67
CA THR A 9 -7.14 -6.15 5.87
C THR A 9 -7.34 -5.88 4.39
N LEU A 10 -8.49 -5.29 4.02
CA LEU A 10 -8.79 -4.91 2.64
C LEU A 10 -7.76 -3.92 2.08
N ALA A 11 -7.39 -2.90 2.85
CA ALA A 11 -6.37 -1.94 2.46
C ALA A 11 -5.00 -2.62 2.22
N ARG A 12 -4.62 -3.59 3.05
CA ARG A 12 -3.37 -4.37 2.85
C ARG A 12 -3.46 -5.28 1.62
N VAL A 13 -4.63 -5.83 1.30
CA VAL A 13 -4.84 -6.62 0.08
C VAL A 13 -4.74 -5.73 -1.17
N ALA A 14 -5.38 -4.57 -1.15
CA ALA A 14 -5.30 -3.58 -2.24
C ALA A 14 -3.86 -3.09 -2.46
N ALA A 15 -3.10 -2.86 -1.38
CA ALA A 15 -1.69 -2.48 -1.43
C ALA A 15 -0.72 -3.65 -1.74
N LEU A 16 -1.23 -4.84 -2.06
CA LEU A 16 -0.46 -6.08 -2.28
C LEU A 16 0.41 -6.52 -1.09
N LEU A 17 0.19 -5.99 0.10
CA LEU A 17 0.90 -6.35 1.35
C LEU A 17 0.37 -7.65 1.96
N HIS A 18 -0.84 -8.06 1.59
CA HIS A 18 -1.48 -9.29 2.04
C HIS A 18 -2.11 -10.02 0.86
N ARG A 19 -1.92 -11.34 0.79
CA ARG A 19 -2.56 -12.18 -0.24
C ARG A 19 -3.99 -12.48 0.23
N PRO A 20 -5.02 -12.30 -0.62
CA PRO A 20 -6.37 -12.71 -0.26
C PRO A 20 -6.45 -14.25 -0.22
N ASP A 21 -7.25 -14.78 0.70
CA ASP A 21 -7.48 -16.23 0.82
C ASP A 21 -8.15 -16.81 -0.42
N ALA A 22 -9.03 -16.03 -1.06
CA ALA A 22 -9.73 -16.38 -2.29
C ALA A 22 -9.91 -15.17 -3.22
N GLY A 23 -10.15 -15.44 -4.50
CA GLY A 23 -10.32 -14.42 -5.53
C GLY A 23 -9.01 -13.91 -6.14
N ARG A 24 -9.07 -12.75 -6.80
CA ARG A 24 -7.91 -12.12 -7.45
C ARG A 24 -7.92 -10.61 -7.22
N VAL A 25 -6.73 -10.03 -7.17
CA VAL A 25 -6.53 -8.58 -7.20
C VAL A 25 -6.18 -8.18 -8.64
N VAL A 26 -6.84 -7.15 -9.16
CA VAL A 26 -6.57 -6.56 -10.47
C VAL A 26 -6.32 -5.07 -10.26
N ILE A 27 -5.19 -4.57 -10.73
CA ILE A 27 -4.76 -3.18 -10.62
C ILE A 27 -4.59 -2.66 -12.05
N ASP A 28 -5.31 -1.59 -12.40
CA ASP A 28 -5.25 -0.97 -13.73
C ASP A 28 -5.44 -1.97 -14.89
N GLY A 29 -6.34 -2.94 -14.71
CA GLY A 29 -6.62 -3.99 -15.69
C GLY A 29 -5.67 -5.20 -15.64
N GLU A 30 -4.56 -5.10 -14.90
CA GLU A 30 -3.55 -6.15 -14.79
C GLU A 30 -3.72 -6.99 -13.50
N PRO A 31 -3.76 -8.32 -13.58
CA PRO A 31 -3.74 -9.17 -12.39
C PRO A 31 -2.49 -8.94 -11.54
N ALA A 32 -2.64 -8.97 -10.22
CA ALA A 32 -1.51 -8.92 -9.30
C ALA A 32 -0.58 -10.12 -9.53
N ARG A 33 0.69 -9.84 -9.86
CA ARG A 33 1.68 -10.88 -10.19
C ARG A 33 2.45 -11.39 -8.96
N GLY A 34 2.23 -10.79 -7.80
CA GLY A 34 2.84 -11.19 -6.54
C GLY A 34 2.32 -10.37 -5.36
N TYR A 35 2.73 -10.77 -4.17
CA TYR A 35 2.37 -10.10 -2.91
C TYR A 35 3.64 -9.89 -2.08
N ARG A 36 3.60 -8.92 -1.16
CA ARG A 36 4.74 -8.52 -0.30
C ARG A 36 5.99 -8.23 -1.14
N HIS A 37 7.12 -8.85 -0.82
CA HIS A 37 8.39 -8.68 -1.52
C HIS A 37 8.37 -9.21 -2.97
N ARG A 38 7.39 -10.03 -3.34
CA ARG A 38 7.26 -10.60 -4.70
C ARG A 38 6.39 -9.74 -5.61
N ALA A 39 5.72 -8.72 -5.09
CA ALA A 39 4.91 -7.84 -5.92
C ALA A 39 5.82 -6.93 -6.77
N PRO A 40 5.57 -6.83 -8.10
CA PRO A 40 6.33 -5.92 -8.95
C PRO A 40 6.30 -4.48 -8.41
N ARG A 41 7.42 -3.75 -8.58
CA ARG A 41 7.52 -2.35 -8.12
C ARG A 41 6.40 -1.49 -8.69
N GLU A 42 6.16 -1.60 -10.00
CA GLU A 42 5.09 -0.88 -10.71
C GLU A 42 3.70 -1.08 -10.09
N GLN A 43 3.34 -2.32 -9.74
CA GLN A 43 2.04 -2.63 -9.13
C GLN A 43 1.96 -2.19 -7.66
N ARG A 44 3.10 -2.19 -6.93
CA ARG A 44 3.14 -1.71 -5.54
C ARG A 44 3.01 -0.20 -5.44
N THR A 45 3.61 0.54 -6.37
CA THR A 45 3.58 2.01 -6.36
C THR A 45 2.27 2.60 -6.88
N ALA A 46 1.41 1.78 -7.51
CA ALA A 46 0.08 2.20 -7.96
C ALA A 46 -0.88 2.51 -6.78
N PHE A 47 -0.58 2.03 -5.56
CA PHE A 47 -1.43 2.23 -4.39
C PHE A 47 -0.71 3.03 -3.30
N GLY A 48 -1.09 4.31 -3.16
CA GLY A 48 -0.64 5.17 -2.06
C GLY A 48 -1.57 5.09 -0.85
N VAL A 49 -1.02 4.84 0.34
CA VAL A 49 -1.78 4.87 1.60
C VAL A 49 -1.49 6.19 2.32
N VAL A 50 -2.54 6.96 2.61
CA VAL A 50 -2.46 8.13 3.47
C VAL A 50 -3.03 7.76 4.84
N PHE A 51 -2.25 7.96 5.90
CA PHE A 51 -2.69 7.73 7.27
C PHE A 51 -3.43 8.95 7.80
N GLN A 52 -4.46 8.72 8.64
CA GLN A 52 -5.22 9.82 9.27
C GLN A 52 -4.36 10.72 10.17
N GLN A 53 -3.24 10.20 10.67
CA GLN A 53 -2.28 10.92 11.50
C GLN A 53 -0.94 11.03 10.75
N PRO A 54 -0.75 12.09 9.94
CA PRO A 54 0.41 12.22 9.05
C PRO A 54 1.75 12.25 9.80
N ARG A 55 1.76 12.65 11.08
CA ARG A 55 2.95 12.65 11.94
C ARG A 55 3.52 11.25 12.21
N GLN A 56 2.68 10.21 12.19
CA GLN A 56 3.15 8.83 12.44
C GLN A 56 3.85 8.21 11.23
N SER A 57 3.63 8.78 10.04
CA SER A 57 4.17 8.31 8.77
C SER A 57 5.33 9.15 8.24
N ALA A 58 5.75 10.18 8.98
CA ALA A 58 6.80 11.10 8.56
C ALA A 58 8.08 10.88 9.37
N ASP A 59 9.21 10.57 8.72
CA ASP A 59 10.51 10.57 9.40
C ASP A 59 11.00 12.03 9.55
N PRO A 60 11.11 12.54 10.79
CA PRO A 60 11.55 13.92 11.04
C PRO A 60 13.00 14.19 10.60
N ARG A 61 13.77 13.15 10.26
CA ARG A 61 15.14 13.29 9.73
C ARG A 61 15.17 13.64 8.25
N LEU A 62 14.05 13.48 7.53
CA LEU A 62 13.95 13.73 6.09
C LEU A 62 13.47 15.17 5.83
N ARG A 63 13.97 15.78 4.75
CA ARG A 63 13.38 17.01 4.22
C ARG A 63 12.02 16.69 3.61
N LEU A 64 11.12 17.68 3.54
CA LEU A 64 9.81 17.53 2.91
C LEU A 64 9.90 16.91 1.50
N ALA A 65 10.85 17.37 0.68
CA ALA A 65 11.06 16.84 -0.66
C ALA A 65 11.49 15.35 -0.65
N ASP A 66 12.37 14.96 0.27
CA ASP A 66 12.81 13.56 0.40
C ASP A 66 11.68 12.66 0.88
N LEU A 67 10.84 13.15 1.79
CA LEU A 67 9.70 12.43 2.34
C LEU A 67 8.61 12.19 1.28
N ILE A 68 8.36 13.16 0.40
CA ILE A 68 7.45 13.01 -0.74
C ILE A 68 8.05 12.09 -1.80
N ALA A 69 9.36 12.12 -2.01
CA ALA A 69 10.05 11.32 -3.02
C ALA A 69 10.33 9.87 -2.58
N GLU A 70 10.34 9.58 -1.27
CA GLU A 70 10.67 8.25 -0.72
C GLU A 70 9.85 7.12 -1.35
N PRO A 71 8.51 7.22 -1.53
CA PRO A 71 7.72 6.16 -2.14
C PRO A 71 7.96 6.00 -3.65
N LEU A 72 8.61 6.99 -4.29
CA LEU A 72 8.91 7.02 -5.72
C LEU A 72 10.32 6.50 -6.04
N ARG A 73 11.16 6.24 -5.02
CA ARG A 73 12.47 5.57 -5.16
C ARG A 73 12.31 4.05 -5.17
#